data_AF-A0A521PHY5-F1
#
_entry.id   AF-A0A521PHY5-F1
#
_cell.length_a   1.000
_cell.length_b   1.000
_cell.length_c   1.000
_cell.angle_alpha   90.00
_cell.angle_beta   90.00
_cell.angle_gamma   90.00
#
_symmetry.space_group_name_H-M   'P 1'
#
loop_
_entity.id
_entity.type
_entity.pdbx_description
1 polymer ?
#
loop_
_entity_poly.entity_id
_entity_poly.type
_entity_poly.pdbx_seq_one_letter_code
_entity_poly.pdbx_strand_id
1 'polypeptide(L)'
;MKKRRVLTNLVGQWLWRIAKPYAPRRAPVAPWIRLIHYWALRLSEPNPAKGKPPTLIRPGYYYDADLAQRLVDTGVIKTKPLTVNAPKYAFQQWTVTYQGGLLSQGDGSQADLIWVLTMPAERARKPVLFLEDPLLGAPKILDGSHRLIRSVVDGLSDIEVQVIEPADVQHILGRAQQA
;
A
#
# COMPACT_ATOMS: atom_id res chain seq x y z
N MET A 1 -36.31 -7.79 21.50
CA MET A 1 -36.00 -8.86 20.51
C MET A 1 -35.34 -8.24 19.26
N LYS A 2 -34.06 -8.53 18.96
CA LYS A 2 -33.43 -8.34 17.62
C LYS A 2 -31.97 -8.89 17.60
N LYS A 3 -31.79 -10.18 17.93
CA LYS A 3 -30.51 -10.93 17.80
C LYS A 3 -30.39 -11.70 16.46
N ARG A 4 -31.17 -11.36 15.43
CA ARG A 4 -31.28 -12.18 14.19
C ARG A 4 -30.55 -11.66 12.95
N ARG A 5 -29.83 -10.52 12.99
CA ARG A 5 -29.16 -9.98 11.78
C ARG A 5 -27.67 -10.33 11.62
N VAL A 6 -27.00 -10.87 12.63
CA VAL A 6 -25.55 -11.16 12.56
C VAL A 6 -25.26 -12.58 12.03
N LEU A 7 -26.13 -13.55 12.33
CA LEU A 7 -25.93 -14.96 11.95
C LEU A 7 -26.10 -15.24 10.44
N THR A 8 -26.90 -14.46 9.72
CA THR A 8 -27.16 -14.68 8.28
C THR A 8 -25.95 -14.35 7.40
N ASN A 9 -24.96 -13.61 7.89
CA ASN A 9 -23.81 -13.20 7.10
C ASN A 9 -22.67 -14.24 7.11
N LEU A 10 -22.58 -15.08 8.16
CA LEU A 10 -21.49 -16.06 8.28
C LEU A 10 -21.67 -17.25 7.32
N VAL A 11 -22.90 -17.76 7.18
CA VAL A 11 -23.21 -18.86 6.25
C VAL A 11 -23.07 -18.39 4.79
N GLY A 12 -23.56 -17.18 4.49
CA GLY A 12 -23.40 -16.57 3.17
C GLY A 12 -21.92 -16.33 2.80
N GLN A 13 -21.11 -15.86 3.75
CA GLN A 13 -19.66 -15.74 3.56
C GLN A 13 -18.97 -17.09 3.38
N TRP A 14 -19.41 -18.12 4.10
CA TRP A 14 -18.86 -19.46 3.97
C TRP A 14 -19.17 -20.05 2.58
N LEU A 15 -20.41 -19.93 2.11
CA LEU A 15 -20.81 -20.35 0.75
C LEU A 15 -20.07 -19.56 -0.34
N TRP A 16 -19.90 -18.24 -0.16
CA TRP A 16 -19.14 -17.41 -1.09
C TRP A 16 -17.65 -17.77 -1.14
N ARG A 17 -17.06 -18.19 -0.01
CA ARG A 17 -15.67 -18.68 0.07
C ARG A 17 -15.47 -19.97 -0.71
N ILE A 18 -16.47 -20.84 -0.77
CA ILE A 18 -16.45 -22.07 -1.58
C ILE A 18 -16.63 -21.73 -3.06
N ALA A 19 -17.57 -20.84 -3.39
CA ALA A 19 -17.90 -20.52 -4.77
C ALA A 19 -16.86 -19.65 -5.49
N LYS A 20 -16.08 -18.85 -4.78
CA LYS A 20 -15.07 -17.94 -5.36
C LYS A 20 -13.76 -17.94 -4.55
N PRO A 21 -12.98 -19.04 -4.56
CA PRO A 21 -11.80 -19.19 -3.71
C PRO A 21 -10.72 -18.12 -3.98
N TYR A 22 -10.70 -17.57 -5.20
CA TYR A 22 -9.71 -16.59 -5.67
C TYR A 22 -10.25 -15.16 -5.82
N ALA A 23 -11.50 -14.87 -5.45
CA ALA A 23 -12.02 -13.50 -5.53
C ALA A 23 -11.35 -12.59 -4.49
N PRO A 24 -11.08 -11.30 -4.82
CA PRO A 24 -10.47 -10.35 -3.91
C PRO A 24 -11.31 -10.25 -2.62
N ARG A 25 -10.72 -10.70 -1.51
CA ARG A 25 -11.35 -10.70 -0.19
C ARG A 25 -11.38 -9.26 0.33
N ARG A 26 -12.53 -8.61 0.22
CA ARG A 26 -12.77 -7.32 0.88
C ARG A 26 -13.32 -7.64 2.28
N ALA A 27 -12.52 -7.43 3.32
CA ALA A 27 -13.05 -7.47 4.68
C ALA A 27 -14.18 -6.43 4.82
N PRO A 28 -15.32 -6.78 5.44
CA PRO A 28 -16.38 -5.81 5.65
C PRO A 28 -15.92 -4.75 6.65
N VAL A 29 -15.51 -3.58 6.15
CA VAL A 29 -15.26 -2.39 6.97
C VAL A 29 -16.57 -1.96 7.63
N ALA A 30 -16.54 -1.71 8.93
CA ALA A 30 -17.72 -1.29 9.69
C ALA A 30 -18.34 -0.02 9.05
N PRO A 31 -19.68 0.06 8.88
CA PRO A 31 -20.32 1.16 8.16
C PRO A 31 -19.98 2.56 8.70
N TRP A 32 -19.78 2.69 10.02
CA TRP A 32 -19.42 3.95 10.65
C TRP A 32 -17.99 4.40 10.31
N ILE A 33 -17.03 3.47 10.16
CA ILE A 33 -15.66 3.78 9.71
C ILE A 33 -15.70 4.29 8.26
N ARG A 34 -16.49 3.64 7.40
CA ARG A 34 -16.71 4.11 6.02
C ARG A 34 -17.30 5.51 5.98
N LEU A 35 -18.26 5.79 6.86
CA LEU A 35 -18.89 7.10 6.96
C LEU A 35 -17.88 8.17 7.42
N ILE A 36 -17.09 7.89 8.46
CA ILE A 36 -16.03 8.79 8.93
C ILE A 36 -15.01 9.05 7.82
N HIS A 37 -14.54 8.02 7.14
CA HIS A 37 -13.59 8.16 6.04
C HIS A 37 -14.18 8.96 4.87
N TYR A 38 -15.45 8.73 4.53
CA TYR A 38 -16.16 9.52 3.52
C TYR A 38 -16.24 11.00 3.88
N TRP A 39 -16.57 11.32 5.13
CA TRP A 39 -16.59 12.71 5.60
C TRP A 39 -15.20 13.32 5.64
N ALA A 40 -14.18 12.58 6.10
CA ALA A 40 -12.80 13.03 6.10
C ALA A 40 -12.30 13.40 4.70
N LEU A 41 -12.61 12.57 3.69
CA LEU A 41 -12.27 12.85 2.29
C LEU A 41 -13.02 14.05 1.71
N ARG A 42 -14.27 14.29 2.12
CA ARG A 42 -15.06 15.44 1.65
C ARG A 42 -14.62 16.76 2.28
N LEU A 43 -14.11 16.71 3.51
CA LEU A 43 -13.68 17.88 4.27
C LEU A 43 -12.18 18.19 4.10
N SER A 44 -11.38 17.23 3.62
CA SER A 44 -9.97 17.45 3.32
C SER A 44 -9.81 18.37 2.11
N GLU A 45 -8.88 19.33 2.18
CA GLU A 45 -8.51 20.13 1.02
C GLU A 45 -8.03 19.24 -0.14
N PRO A 46 -8.41 19.54 -1.40
CA PRO A 46 -7.93 18.79 -2.54
C PRO A 46 -6.42 18.89 -2.63
N ASN A 47 -5.71 17.79 -2.36
CA ASN A 47 -4.26 17.76 -2.53
C ASN A 47 -3.95 17.63 -4.04
N PRO A 48 -3.31 18.63 -4.68
CA PRO A 48 -3.05 18.65 -6.12
C PRO A 48 -2.03 17.60 -6.56
N ALA A 49 -1.35 16.93 -5.62
CA ALA A 49 -0.47 15.81 -5.90
C ALA A 49 -1.19 14.44 -5.78
N LYS A 50 -2.46 14.40 -5.35
CA LYS A 50 -3.20 13.15 -5.15
C LYS A 50 -3.63 12.56 -6.48
N GLY A 51 -3.21 11.33 -6.76
CA GLY A 51 -3.43 10.65 -8.04
C GLY A 51 -2.44 11.02 -9.13
N LYS A 52 -1.51 11.96 -8.87
CA LYS A 52 -0.34 12.11 -9.74
C LYS A 52 0.64 10.99 -9.41
N PRO A 53 1.14 10.25 -10.41
CA PRO A 53 2.16 9.24 -10.15
C PRO A 53 3.36 9.91 -9.48
N PRO A 54 3.90 9.35 -8.38
CA PRO A 54 5.13 9.88 -7.80
C PRO A 54 6.21 9.86 -8.87
N THR A 55 6.84 10.99 -9.15
CA THR A 55 7.99 11.11 -10.05
C THR A 55 9.19 10.44 -9.37
N LEU A 56 9.20 9.11 -9.38
CA LEU A 56 10.39 8.34 -9.11
C LEU A 56 11.36 8.63 -10.28
N ILE A 57 12.48 9.26 -9.93
CA ILE A 57 13.22 10.18 -10.79
C ILE A 57 13.93 9.45 -11.93
N ARG A 58 13.32 9.48 -13.12
CA ARG A 58 14.01 9.59 -14.43
C ARG A 58 13.32 10.71 -15.21
N PRO A 59 14.03 11.73 -15.71
CA PRO A 59 13.41 12.81 -16.49
C PRO A 59 12.59 12.25 -17.66
N GLY A 60 11.29 12.56 -17.71
CA GLY A 60 10.38 12.12 -18.77
C GLY A 60 9.81 10.70 -18.63
N TYR A 61 10.04 10.01 -17.51
CA TYR A 61 9.50 8.67 -17.26
C TYR A 61 8.89 8.53 -15.87
N TYR A 62 7.96 7.58 -15.73
CA TYR A 62 7.40 7.14 -14.46
C TYR A 62 7.45 5.62 -14.33
N TYR A 63 7.39 5.13 -13.11
CA TYR A 63 7.31 3.70 -12.82
C TYR A 63 5.84 3.29 -12.63
N ASP A 64 5.42 2.24 -13.33
CA ASP A 64 4.07 1.68 -13.20
C ASP A 64 4.07 0.53 -12.20
N ALA A 65 3.58 0.81 -10.99
CA ALA A 65 3.49 -0.15 -9.90
C ALA A 65 2.50 -1.30 -10.19
N ASP A 66 1.43 -1.06 -10.95
CA ASP A 66 0.43 -2.08 -11.30
C ASP A 66 0.96 -3.03 -12.37
N LEU A 67 1.74 -2.50 -13.33
CA LEU A 67 2.48 -3.31 -14.29
C LEU A 67 3.57 -4.12 -13.58
N ALA A 68 4.33 -3.50 -12.69
CA ALA A 68 5.37 -4.18 -11.92
C ALA A 68 4.82 -5.38 -11.14
N GLN A 69 3.73 -5.18 -10.38
CA GLN A 69 3.09 -6.27 -9.65
C GLN A 69 2.63 -7.39 -10.60
N ARG A 70 2.05 -7.06 -11.75
CA ARG A 70 1.65 -8.06 -12.77
C ARG A 70 2.84 -8.85 -13.30
N LEU A 71 3.94 -8.18 -13.64
CA LEU A 71 5.13 -8.84 -14.16
C LEU A 71 5.79 -9.75 -13.13
N VAL A 72 5.79 -9.35 -11.85
CA VAL A 72 6.23 -10.20 -10.74
C VAL A 72 5.29 -11.40 -10.57
N ASP A 73 3.97 -11.20 -10.58
CA ASP A 73 2.98 -12.27 -10.41
C ASP A 73 3.06 -13.31 -11.55
N THR A 74 3.43 -12.88 -12.76
CA THR A 74 3.65 -13.77 -13.92
C THR A 74 5.03 -14.41 -13.98
N GLY A 75 5.96 -14.03 -13.09
CA GLY A 75 7.33 -14.53 -13.05
C GLY A 75 8.26 -13.97 -14.14
N VAL A 76 7.82 -12.92 -14.87
CA VAL A 76 8.66 -12.22 -15.85
C VAL A 76 9.77 -11.45 -15.15
N ILE A 77 9.43 -10.73 -14.08
CA ILE A 77 10.40 -10.06 -13.21
C ILE A 77 10.64 -10.95 -12.00
N LYS A 78 11.91 -11.14 -11.66
CA LYS A 78 12.28 -11.81 -10.41
C LYS A 78 12.56 -10.76 -9.34
N THR A 79 12.05 -11.01 -8.15
CA THR A 79 12.35 -10.18 -6.98
C THR A 79 13.33 -10.90 -6.08
N LYS A 80 14.15 -10.12 -5.37
CA LYS A 80 14.98 -10.62 -4.27
C LYS A 80 14.46 -10.11 -2.93
N PRO A 81 14.50 -10.92 -1.86
CA PRO A 81 14.20 -10.42 -0.53
C PRO A 81 15.27 -9.42 -0.07
N LEU A 82 14.85 -8.38 0.63
CA LEU A 82 15.71 -7.43 1.32
C LEU A 82 15.08 -7.09 2.66
N THR A 83 15.84 -7.16 3.74
CA THR A 83 15.38 -6.64 5.04
C THR A 83 15.66 -5.15 5.11
N VAL A 84 14.63 -4.36 5.42
CA VAL A 84 14.75 -2.90 5.55
C VAL A 84 14.25 -2.44 6.91
N ASN A 85 14.86 -1.36 7.41
CA ASN A 85 14.35 -0.64 8.57
C ASN A 85 13.02 0.05 8.20
N ALA A 86 11.91 -0.48 8.68
CA ALA A 86 10.58 -0.01 8.29
C ALA A 86 10.31 1.46 8.68
N PRO A 87 10.67 1.92 9.90
CA PRO A 87 10.52 3.31 10.30
C PRO A 87 11.24 4.29 9.38
N LYS A 88 12.48 3.99 8.96
CA LYS A 88 13.25 4.83 8.04
C LYS A 88 12.46 5.17 6.78
N TYR A 89 11.85 4.17 6.16
CA TYR A 89 11.10 4.36 4.92
C TYR A 89 9.68 4.89 5.16
N ALA A 90 9.02 4.48 6.24
CA ALA A 90 7.67 4.92 6.58
C ALA A 90 7.62 6.40 6.99
N PHE A 91 8.69 6.93 7.60
CA PHE A 91 8.75 8.34 8.02
C PHE A 91 9.29 9.26 6.92
N GLN A 92 10.23 8.77 6.10
CA GLN A 92 10.68 9.50 4.91
C GLN A 92 9.57 9.66 3.89
N GLN A 93 8.76 8.62 3.71
CA GLN A 93 7.69 8.62 2.74
C GLN A 93 6.39 9.02 3.44
N TRP A 94 5.77 10.11 2.99
CA TRP A 94 4.52 10.65 3.54
C TRP A 94 4.63 11.36 4.89
N THR A 95 5.84 11.71 5.36
CA THR A 95 6.03 12.56 6.55
C THR A 95 5.28 12.02 7.78
N VAL A 96 5.17 10.70 7.90
CA VAL A 96 4.45 10.04 8.99
C VAL A 96 5.34 10.00 10.23
N THR A 97 4.76 10.12 11.41
CA THR A 97 5.45 9.95 12.69
C THR A 97 4.67 8.98 13.57
N TYR A 98 5.39 8.20 14.37
CA TYR A 98 4.80 7.30 15.37
C TYR A 98 5.48 7.50 16.72
N GLN A 99 4.77 8.13 17.67
CA GLN A 99 5.31 8.47 18.98
C GLN A 99 4.27 8.20 20.07
N GLY A 100 4.66 7.49 21.13
CA GLY A 100 3.76 7.22 22.26
C GLY A 100 2.48 6.45 21.87
N GLY A 101 2.54 5.61 20.83
CA GLY A 101 1.37 4.89 20.31
C GLY A 101 0.45 5.71 19.41
N LEU A 102 0.78 6.98 19.13
CA LEU A 102 0.04 7.84 18.21
C LEU A 102 0.72 7.88 16.85
N LEU A 103 -0.05 7.54 15.82
CA LEU A 103 0.34 7.69 14.42
C LEU A 103 -0.19 9.03 13.88
N SER A 104 0.71 9.89 13.42
CA SER A 104 0.34 11.19 12.83
C SER A 104 1.06 11.40 11.50
N GLN A 105 0.62 12.39 10.72
CA GLN A 105 1.21 12.72 9.43
C GLN A 105 1.42 14.22 9.32
N GLY A 106 2.55 14.63 8.76
CA GLY A 106 2.87 16.03 8.49
C GLY A 106 2.13 16.60 7.29
N ASP A 107 2.27 17.91 7.09
CA ASP A 107 1.64 18.63 5.99
C ASP A 107 2.04 18.05 4.63
N GLY A 108 1.06 17.95 3.73
CA GLY A 108 1.25 17.40 2.38
C GLY A 108 1.25 15.86 2.30
N SER A 109 1.20 15.16 3.43
CA SER A 109 1.04 13.71 3.45
C SER A 109 -0.26 13.25 2.80
N GLN A 110 -0.23 12.09 2.16
CA GLN A 110 -1.41 11.44 1.57
C GLN A 110 -1.59 10.01 2.09
N ALA A 111 -0.95 9.66 3.20
CA ALA A 111 -1.18 8.37 3.82
C ALA A 111 -2.63 8.32 4.33
N ASP A 112 -3.36 7.29 3.92
CA ASP A 112 -4.69 7.04 4.47
C ASP A 112 -4.51 6.28 5.79
N LEU A 113 -4.37 7.03 6.88
CA LEU A 113 -4.12 6.46 8.21
C LEU A 113 -5.28 5.58 8.68
N ILE A 114 -6.52 5.88 8.28
CA ILE A 114 -7.67 5.01 8.57
C ILE A 114 -7.48 3.67 7.86
N TRP A 115 -7.08 3.70 6.58
CA TRP A 115 -6.78 2.48 5.84
C TRP A 115 -5.61 1.69 6.46
N VAL A 116 -4.53 2.36 6.87
CA VAL A 116 -3.42 1.72 7.61
C VAL A 116 -3.95 0.98 8.84
N LEU A 117 -4.71 1.67 9.70
CA LEU A 117 -5.21 1.09 10.95
C LEU A 117 -6.25 -0.03 10.75
N THR A 118 -6.99 0.01 9.65
CA THR A 118 -8.07 -0.96 9.35
C THR A 118 -7.70 -1.99 8.28
N MET A 119 -6.44 -1.98 7.83
CA MET A 119 -5.96 -2.89 6.79
C MET A 119 -6.12 -4.35 7.24
N PRO A 120 -6.73 -5.22 6.40
CA PRO A 120 -6.83 -6.64 6.71
C PRO A 120 -5.47 -7.31 6.85
N ALA A 121 -5.32 -8.26 7.78
CA ALA A 121 -4.05 -8.92 8.07
C ALA A 121 -3.45 -9.66 6.86
N GLU A 122 -4.29 -10.19 5.96
CA GLU A 122 -3.84 -10.80 4.71
C GLU A 122 -3.27 -9.77 3.72
N ARG A 123 -3.78 -8.53 3.73
CA ARG A 123 -3.25 -7.45 2.90
C ARG A 123 -1.97 -6.89 3.51
N ALA A 124 -1.91 -6.75 4.83
CA ALA A 124 -0.72 -6.33 5.55
C ALA A 124 0.47 -7.27 5.32
N ARG A 125 0.21 -8.58 5.20
CA ARG A 125 1.23 -9.61 4.91
C ARG A 125 1.70 -9.67 3.46
N LYS A 126 1.07 -8.93 2.53
CA LYS A 126 1.58 -8.89 1.15
C LYS A 126 2.93 -8.16 1.11
N PRO A 127 3.93 -8.67 0.39
CA PRO A 127 5.24 -8.03 0.31
C PRO A 127 5.13 -6.56 -0.12
N VAL A 128 5.99 -5.72 0.45
CA VAL A 128 6.22 -4.36 -0.04
C VAL A 128 7.18 -4.46 -1.22
N LEU A 129 6.88 -3.78 -2.32
CA LEU A 129 7.72 -3.78 -3.51
C LEU A 129 8.66 -2.58 -3.48
N PHE A 130 9.94 -2.86 -3.63
CA PHE A 130 11.00 -1.88 -3.75
C PHE A 130 11.62 -1.96 -5.14
N LEU A 131 12.17 -0.83 -5.56
CA LEU A 131 12.89 -0.66 -6.80
C LEU A 131 14.35 -0.33 -6.51
N GLU A 132 15.26 -1.06 -7.13
CA GLU A 132 16.69 -0.72 -7.15
C GLU A 132 17.06 -0.21 -8.55
N ASP A 133 17.09 1.11 -8.74
CA ASP A 133 17.63 1.76 -9.95
C ASP A 133 18.98 2.41 -9.58
N PRO A 134 20.07 2.12 -10.32
CA PRO A 134 21.38 2.78 -10.13
C PRO A 134 21.32 4.31 -10.06
N LEU A 135 20.36 4.94 -10.74
CA LEU A 135 20.18 6.40 -10.72
C LEU A 135 19.58 6.94 -9.41
N LEU A 136 18.94 6.08 -8.61
CA LEU A 136 18.26 6.50 -7.38
C LEU A 136 19.17 6.42 -6.14
N GLY A 137 20.35 5.82 -6.26
CA GLY A 137 21.38 5.72 -5.21
C GLY A 137 21.03 4.85 -4.00
N ALA A 138 19.75 4.54 -3.79
CA ALA A 138 19.25 3.61 -2.78
C ALA A 138 17.90 3.03 -3.20
N PRO A 139 17.54 1.82 -2.72
CA PRO A 139 16.23 1.23 -2.98
C PRO A 139 15.09 2.16 -2.55
N LYS A 140 14.08 2.32 -3.42
CA LYS A 140 12.89 3.14 -3.19
C LYS A 140 11.64 2.29 -3.16
N ILE A 141 10.63 2.68 -2.38
CA ILE A 141 9.34 2.00 -2.42
C ILE A 141 8.68 2.24 -3.77
N LEU A 142 8.25 1.17 -4.42
CA LEU A 142 7.44 1.19 -5.63
C LEU A 142 5.95 0.98 -5.29
N ASP A 143 5.62 -0.06 -4.51
CA ASP A 143 4.27 -0.31 -3.99
C ASP A 143 4.30 -0.74 -2.52
N GLY A 144 3.24 -0.43 -1.79
CA GLY A 144 3.01 -0.95 -0.44
C GLY A 144 3.39 0.00 0.69
N SER A 145 3.44 1.31 0.44
CA SER A 145 3.72 2.31 1.48
C SER A 145 2.76 2.22 2.67
N HIS A 146 1.44 2.03 2.47
CA HIS A 146 0.52 1.79 3.60
C HIS A 146 0.80 0.49 4.35
N ARG A 147 1.32 -0.55 3.67
CA ARG A 147 1.70 -1.82 4.32
C ARG A 147 2.94 -1.62 5.20
N LEU A 148 3.92 -0.86 4.70
CA LEU A 148 5.09 -0.47 5.46
C LEU A 148 4.73 0.33 6.72
N ILE A 149 3.86 1.34 6.60
CA ILE A 149 3.39 2.12 7.76
C ILE A 149 2.65 1.19 8.73
N ARG A 150 1.82 0.26 8.20
CA ARG A 150 1.12 -0.72 9.03
C ARG A 150 2.10 -1.59 9.82
N SER A 151 3.21 -2.03 9.23
CA SER A 151 4.25 -2.80 9.93
C SER A 151 4.81 -2.04 11.14
N VAL A 152 5.04 -0.73 11.00
CA VAL A 152 5.51 0.12 12.11
C VAL A 152 4.46 0.21 13.21
N VAL A 153 3.17 0.37 12.85
CA VAL A 153 2.05 0.36 13.82
C VAL A 153 1.96 -0.97 14.55
N ASP A 154 2.22 -2.08 13.86
CA ASP A 154 2.25 -3.43 14.43
C ASP A 154 3.53 -3.69 15.27
N GLY A 155 4.40 -2.69 15.43
CA GLY A 155 5.58 -2.75 16.31
C GLY A 155 6.83 -3.32 15.65
N LEU A 156 6.87 -3.44 14.32
CA LEU A 156 8.02 -3.97 13.59
C LEU A 156 9.03 -2.87 13.27
N SER A 157 10.29 -3.07 13.68
CA SER A 157 11.41 -2.20 13.30
C SER A 157 11.98 -2.55 11.92
N ASP A 158 11.92 -3.83 11.56
CA ASP A 158 12.49 -4.37 10.35
C ASP A 158 11.49 -5.29 9.66
N ILE A 159 11.40 -5.21 8.34
CA ILE A 159 10.56 -6.09 7.53
C ILE A 159 11.31 -6.60 6.32
N GLU A 160 10.93 -7.80 5.86
CA GLU A 160 11.35 -8.30 4.56
C GLU A 160 10.48 -7.68 3.46
N VAL A 161 11.15 -7.11 2.46
CA VAL A 161 10.54 -6.52 1.26
C VAL A 161 11.05 -7.25 0.03
N GLN A 162 10.37 -7.08 -1.10
CA GLN A 162 10.75 -7.67 -2.37
C GLN A 162 11.30 -6.57 -3.27
N VAL A 163 12.52 -6.73 -3.74
CA VAL A 163 13.24 -5.73 -4.55
C VAL A 163 13.27 -6.19 -5.99
N ILE A 164 12.83 -5.32 -6.89
CA ILE A 164 13.02 -5.44 -8.33
C ILE A 164 14.45 -5.02 -8.65
N GLU A 165 15.20 -5.91 -9.30
CA GLU A 165 16.60 -5.70 -9.61
C GLU A 165 16.81 -4.69 -10.75
N PRO A 166 17.98 -4.02 -10.82
CA PRO A 166 18.30 -3.03 -11.85
C PRO A 166 18.03 -3.46 -13.29
N ALA A 167 18.25 -4.73 -13.61
CA ALA A 167 18.04 -5.28 -14.95
C ALA A 167 16.57 -5.25 -15.39
N ASP A 168 15.64 -5.38 -14.43
CA ASP A 168 14.21 -5.52 -14.67
C ASP A 168 13.45 -4.19 -14.63
N VAL A 169 14.11 -3.13 -14.15
CA VAL A 169 13.57 -1.76 -14.02
C VAL A 169 12.98 -1.23 -15.32
N GLN A 170 13.57 -1.60 -16.47
CA GLN A 170 13.12 -1.12 -17.78
C GLN A 170 11.75 -1.63 -18.19
N HIS A 171 11.32 -2.79 -17.66
CA HIS A 171 10.03 -3.39 -18.00
C HIS A 171 8.84 -2.62 -17.43
N ILE A 172 9.08 -1.76 -16.43
CA ILE A 172 8.04 -1.05 -15.69
C ILE A 172 8.13 0.47 -15.87
N LEU A 173 8.97 0.93 -16.80
CA LEU A 173 9.10 2.34 -17.17
C LEU A 173 8.07 2.72 -18.23
N GLY A 174 7.21 3.68 -17.90
CA GLY A 174 6.30 4.33 -18.83
C GLY A 174 6.82 5.72 -19.23
N ARG A 175 6.63 6.13 -20.48
CA ARG A 175 6.92 7.51 -20.91
C ARG A 175 5.90 8.46 -20.32
N ALA A 176 6.36 9.56 -19.72
CA ALA A 176 5.50 10.66 -19.34
C ALA A 176 4.86 11.24 -20.61
N GLN A 177 3.54 11.03 -20.78
CA GLN A 177 2.79 11.79 -21.76
C GLN A 177 2.73 13.22 -21.23
N GLN A 178 3.30 14.16 -21.99
CA GLN A 178 3.22 15.58 -21.67
C GLN A 178 1.74 15.97 -21.67
N ALA A 179 1.23 16.42 -20.52
CA ALA A 179 -0.06 17.07 -20.38
C ALA A 179 0.14 18.58 -20.33
#